data_AF-A0A519ZVK1-F1
#
_entry.id   AF-A0A519ZVK1-F1
#
_cell.length_a   1.000
_cell.length_b   1.000
_cell.length_c   1.000
_cell.angle_alpha   90.00
_cell.angle_beta   90.00
_cell.angle_gamma   90.00
#
_symmetry.space_group_name_H-M   'P 1'
#
loop_
_entity.id
_entity.type
_entity.pdbx_description
1 polymer ?
#
loop_
_entity_poly.entity_id
_entity_poly.type
_entity_poly.pdbx_seq_one_letter_code
_entity_poly.pdbx_strand_id
1 'polypeptide(L)'
;MSLYKLLKSFFTPLDKGPASAPPTPVDTAALRANIAAIEAKYQAYLAEQRAEIEKEVPLFWQKHYPDFNAFLYRPAAADFIRREVLPIRNGDIPNNACLDNSHWLNKHYLNFPGPFYTGESDTCGTGDGEAPANVLYDSNNCEYVFRQPQNFTEFLGLLNAAGIEVLDSYSCDGNDHWTVALCREWWRGKSEIIGRLGSPAFHKTNGIRTQLYLDYLVGPAETDLRRYCYFLENGTYPATGDVILPSL
;
A
#
# COMPACT_ATOMS: atom_id res chain seq x y z
N MET A 1 6.29 19.29 -2.04
CA MET A 1 5.18 20.15 -1.56
C MET A 1 4.07 19.23 -1.08
N SER A 2 3.74 19.19 0.22
CA SER A 2 2.76 18.22 0.77
C SER A 2 1.37 18.34 0.11
N LEU A 3 0.72 17.21 -0.16
CA LEU A 3 -0.65 17.08 -0.71
C LEU A 3 -1.67 17.93 0.07
N TYR A 4 -1.45 18.07 1.39
CA TYR A 4 -2.23 18.95 2.25
C TYR A 4 -2.18 20.42 1.81
N LYS A 5 -1.00 20.94 1.40
CA LYS A 5 -0.86 22.32 0.90
C LYS A 5 -1.52 22.51 -0.47
N LEU A 6 -1.53 21.47 -1.33
CA LEU A 6 -2.18 21.51 -2.63
C LEU A 6 -3.72 21.46 -2.52
N LEU A 7 -4.27 20.70 -1.58
CA LEU A 7 -5.71 20.61 -1.35
C LEU A 7 -6.27 21.84 -0.62
N LYS A 8 -5.52 22.43 0.32
CA LYS A 8 -5.96 23.62 1.08
C LYS A 8 -6.11 24.87 0.21
N SER A 9 -5.45 24.94 -0.95
CA SER A 9 -5.64 26.05 -1.90
C SER A 9 -6.95 25.96 -2.70
N PHE A 10 -7.67 24.83 -2.68
CA PHE A 10 -8.94 24.67 -3.39
C PHE A 10 -10.19 24.77 -2.49
N PHE A 11 -10.02 24.82 -1.17
CA PHE A 11 -11.12 24.91 -0.21
C PHE A 11 -10.97 26.16 0.67
N THR A 12 -11.57 27.27 0.24
CA THR A 12 -11.82 28.43 1.12
C THR A 12 -12.94 28.07 2.10
N PRO A 13 -12.88 28.49 3.38
CA PRO A 13 -13.99 28.30 4.31
C PRO A 13 -15.22 29.04 3.77
N LEU A 14 -16.35 28.34 3.63
CA LEU A 14 -17.64 28.96 3.33
C LEU A 14 -18.08 29.77 4.55
N ASP A 15 -17.98 31.10 4.42
CA ASP A 15 -18.51 32.05 5.39
C ASP A 15 -20.03 31.89 5.49
N LYS A 16 -20.56 31.88 6.71
CA LYS A 16 -22.01 31.75 6.98
C LYS A 16 -22.72 33.07 6.64
N GLY A 17 -22.99 33.29 5.36
CA GLY A 17 -23.89 34.33 4.86
C GLY A 17 -25.37 33.91 4.95
N PRO A 18 -26.31 34.88 4.98
CA PRO A 18 -27.74 34.61 5.17
C PRO A 18 -28.36 33.91 3.96
N ALA A 19 -29.45 33.16 4.23
CA ALA A 19 -30.24 32.31 3.33
C ALA A 19 -29.96 32.48 1.81
N SER A 20 -29.17 31.56 1.25
CA SER A 20 -28.73 31.58 -0.14
C SER A 20 -29.85 31.21 -1.11
N ALA A 21 -29.87 31.90 -2.25
CA ALA A 21 -30.57 31.53 -3.48
C ALA A 21 -30.38 30.02 -3.82
N PRO A 22 -31.29 29.42 -4.61
CA PRO A 22 -31.13 28.02 -5.04
C PRO A 22 -29.74 27.82 -5.66
N PRO A 23 -29.04 26.72 -5.32
CA PRO A 23 -27.68 26.50 -5.79
C PRO A 23 -27.66 26.53 -7.32
N THR A 24 -26.79 27.35 -7.88
CA THR A 24 -26.51 27.40 -9.31
C THR A 24 -26.20 25.99 -9.80
N PRO A 25 -26.75 25.54 -10.94
CA PRO A 25 -26.45 24.20 -11.44
C PRO A 25 -24.94 24.04 -11.59
N VAL A 26 -24.40 22.98 -10.97
CA VAL A 26 -22.98 22.64 -11.06
C VAL A 26 -22.65 22.38 -12.53
N ASP A 27 -21.71 23.14 -13.08
CA ASP A 27 -21.17 22.86 -14.41
C ASP A 27 -20.38 21.55 -14.36
N THR A 28 -21.06 20.48 -14.73
CA THR A 28 -20.53 19.11 -14.71
C THR A 28 -19.35 18.94 -15.67
N ALA A 29 -19.25 19.73 -16.73
CA ALA A 29 -18.12 19.69 -17.66
C ALA A 29 -16.88 20.35 -17.04
N ALA A 30 -17.04 21.51 -16.42
CA ALA A 30 -15.96 22.18 -15.69
C ALA A 30 -15.47 21.34 -14.50
N LEU A 31 -16.38 20.71 -13.76
CA LEU A 31 -16.02 19.80 -12.65
C LEU A 31 -15.21 18.59 -13.14
N ARG A 32 -15.63 17.95 -14.24
CA ARG A 32 -14.90 16.81 -14.83
C ARG A 32 -13.51 17.22 -15.32
N ALA A 33 -13.39 18.38 -15.96
CA ALA A 33 -12.09 18.89 -16.43
C ALA A 33 -11.14 19.17 -15.25
N ASN A 34 -11.66 19.72 -14.15
CA ASN A 34 -10.88 19.95 -12.93
C ASN A 34 -10.42 18.65 -12.28
N ILE A 35 -11.28 17.63 -12.21
CA ILE A 35 -10.92 16.29 -11.70
C ILE A 35 -9.79 15.68 -12.54
N ALA A 36 -9.94 15.67 -13.87
CA ALA A 36 -8.92 15.13 -14.77
C ALA A 36 -7.58 15.87 -14.66
N ALA A 37 -7.59 17.20 -14.46
CA ALA A 37 -6.38 17.98 -14.25
C ALA A 37 -5.69 17.66 -12.91
N ILE A 38 -6.46 17.41 -11.84
CA ILE A 38 -5.95 16.97 -10.55
C ILE A 38 -5.33 15.57 -10.66
N GLU A 39 -6.02 14.65 -11.34
CA GLU A 39 -5.51 13.30 -11.62
C GLU A 39 -4.19 13.35 -12.37
N ALA A 40 -4.09 14.12 -13.45
CA ALA A 40 -2.87 14.25 -14.23
C ALA A 40 -1.69 14.78 -13.40
N LYS A 41 -1.92 15.80 -12.56
CA LYS A 41 -0.89 16.33 -11.64
C LYS A 41 -0.46 15.28 -10.62
N TYR A 42 -1.41 14.52 -10.09
CA TYR A 42 -1.12 13.48 -9.13
C TYR A 42 -0.31 12.34 -9.77
N GLN A 43 -0.67 11.90 -10.98
CA GLN A 43 0.09 10.90 -11.72
C GLN A 43 1.52 11.37 -12.02
N ALA A 44 1.71 12.64 -12.36
CA ALA A 44 3.04 13.21 -12.53
C ALA A 44 3.87 13.19 -11.23
N TYR A 45 3.26 13.55 -10.10
CA TYR A 45 3.89 13.44 -8.78
C TYR A 45 4.30 12.00 -8.46
N LEU A 46 3.42 11.02 -8.70
CA LEU A 46 3.73 9.61 -8.48
C LEU A 46 4.86 9.11 -9.38
N ALA A 47 4.91 9.56 -10.64
CA ALA A 47 5.98 9.21 -11.56
C ALA A 47 7.33 9.79 -11.12
N GLU A 48 7.34 11.03 -10.60
CA GLU A 48 8.54 11.65 -10.03
C GLU A 48 9.03 10.89 -8.80
N GLN A 49 8.14 10.58 -7.84
CA GLN A 49 8.50 9.79 -6.65
C GLN A 49 9.07 8.42 -7.05
N ARG A 50 8.42 7.73 -7.99
CA ARG A 50 8.91 6.46 -8.52
C ARG A 50 10.31 6.59 -9.11
N ALA A 51 10.56 7.64 -9.89
CA ALA A 51 11.85 7.87 -10.52
C ALA A 51 12.96 8.15 -9.48
N GLU A 52 12.66 8.86 -8.39
CA GLU A 52 13.63 9.05 -7.30
C GLU A 52 13.93 7.73 -6.58
N ILE A 53 12.90 6.94 -6.23
CA ILE A 53 13.08 5.63 -5.62
C ILE A 53 13.88 4.70 -6.55
N GLU A 54 13.62 4.72 -7.86
CA GLU A 54 14.37 3.92 -8.84
C GLU A 54 15.87 4.26 -8.89
N LYS A 55 16.26 5.52 -8.65
CA LYS A 55 17.68 5.89 -8.51
C LYS A 55 18.29 5.34 -7.23
N GLU A 56 17.49 5.21 -6.18
CA GLU A 56 17.90 4.67 -4.89
C GLU A 56 17.95 3.14 -4.86
N VAL A 57 17.23 2.44 -5.75
CA VAL A 57 17.28 0.97 -5.83
C VAL A 57 18.74 0.54 -6.00
N PRO A 58 19.36 -0.09 -4.99
CA PRO A 58 20.75 -0.45 -5.08
C PRO A 58 20.96 -1.39 -6.26
N LEU A 59 21.87 -1.03 -7.17
CA LEU A 59 22.34 -1.94 -8.22
C LEU A 59 22.80 -3.29 -7.63
N PHE A 60 23.23 -3.26 -6.37
CA PHE A 60 23.50 -4.46 -5.57
C PHE A 60 22.28 -5.40 -5.50
N TRP A 61 21.07 -4.94 -5.16
CA TRP A 61 19.90 -5.83 -5.06
C TRP A 61 19.56 -6.45 -6.41
N GLN A 62 19.52 -5.66 -7.49
CA GLN A 62 19.23 -6.21 -8.82
C GLN A 62 20.28 -7.22 -9.29
N LYS A 63 21.55 -6.98 -8.97
CA LYS A 63 22.66 -7.86 -9.31
C LYS A 63 22.65 -9.16 -8.51
N HIS A 64 22.35 -9.09 -7.22
CA HIS A 64 22.42 -10.24 -6.30
C HIS A 64 21.10 -11.01 -6.19
N TYR A 65 19.99 -10.37 -6.53
CA TYR A 65 18.63 -10.90 -6.46
C TYR A 65 17.85 -10.61 -7.74
N PRO A 66 18.19 -11.27 -8.86
CA PRO A 66 17.55 -11.01 -10.16
C PRO A 66 16.07 -11.41 -10.20
N ASP A 67 15.64 -12.32 -9.32
CA ASP A 67 14.23 -12.68 -9.14
C ASP A 67 13.68 -12.00 -7.89
N PHE A 68 12.89 -10.96 -8.09
CA PHE A 68 12.26 -10.19 -7.02
C PHE A 68 11.29 -11.05 -6.19
N ASN A 69 10.55 -11.98 -6.81
CA ASN A 69 9.60 -12.79 -6.07
C ASN A 69 10.32 -13.79 -5.18
N ALA A 70 11.38 -14.44 -5.67
CA ALA A 70 12.22 -15.30 -4.82
C ALA A 70 12.93 -14.52 -3.71
N PHE A 71 13.27 -13.25 -3.95
CA PHE A 71 13.81 -12.35 -2.93
C PHE A 71 12.80 -12.05 -1.81
N LEU A 72 11.57 -11.69 -2.18
CA LEU A 72 10.53 -11.26 -1.24
C LEU A 72 9.85 -12.45 -0.53
N TYR A 73 9.46 -13.47 -1.28
CA TYR A 73 8.73 -14.64 -0.80
C TYR A 73 9.70 -15.77 -0.49
N ARG A 74 10.28 -15.68 0.70
CA ARG A 74 11.23 -16.67 1.23
C ARG A 74 10.95 -16.97 2.70
N PRO A 75 11.37 -18.15 3.19
CA PRO A 75 11.38 -18.41 4.62
C PRO A 75 12.23 -17.37 5.36
N ALA A 76 11.77 -16.96 6.55
CA ALA A 76 12.44 -15.95 7.38
C ALA A 76 12.73 -14.64 6.63
N ALA A 77 11.80 -14.20 5.76
CA ALA A 77 11.94 -12.97 4.99
C ALA A 77 12.23 -11.75 5.88
N ALA A 78 11.55 -11.65 7.03
CA ALA A 78 11.76 -10.56 7.98
C ALA A 78 13.21 -10.50 8.51
N ASP A 79 13.75 -11.64 8.95
CA ASP A 79 15.13 -11.71 9.42
C ASP A 79 16.14 -11.38 8.33
N PHE A 80 15.89 -11.88 7.12
CA PHE A 80 16.71 -11.55 5.95
C PHE A 80 16.68 -10.04 5.65
N ILE A 81 15.49 -9.42 5.60
CA ILE A 81 15.35 -7.98 5.35
C ILE A 81 16.10 -7.17 6.42
N ARG A 82 15.90 -7.48 7.70
CA ARG A 82 16.54 -6.74 8.80
C ARG A 82 18.06 -6.86 8.78
N ARG A 83 18.60 -8.05 8.48
CA ARG A 83 20.05 -8.31 8.61
C ARG A 83 20.84 -8.02 7.34
N GLU A 84 20.26 -8.24 6.18
CA GLU A 84 20.98 -8.19 4.90
C GLU A 84 20.52 -7.03 4.02
N VAL A 85 19.30 -6.52 4.18
CA VAL A 85 18.74 -5.48 3.31
C VAL A 85 18.85 -4.10 3.95
N LEU A 86 18.34 -3.93 5.18
CA LEU A 86 18.36 -2.64 5.87
C LEU A 86 19.78 -2.07 6.06
N PRO A 87 20.82 -2.85 6.42
CA PRO A 87 22.17 -2.31 6.61
C PRO A 87 22.81 -1.78 5.32
N ILE A 88 22.43 -2.32 4.16
CA ILE A 88 22.96 -1.88 2.86
C ILE A 88 22.48 -0.46 2.52
N ARG A 89 21.39 -0.01 3.14
CA ARG A 89 20.77 1.29 2.88
C ARG A 89 21.55 2.48 3.48
N ASN A 90 22.58 2.27 4.31
CA ASN A 90 23.55 3.28 4.78
C ASN A 90 22.97 4.71 5.01
N GLY A 91 22.41 4.98 6.20
CA GLY A 91 22.51 6.33 6.82
C GLY A 91 21.22 7.08 7.20
N ASP A 92 20.08 6.88 6.54
CA ASP A 92 18.92 7.78 6.71
C ASP A 92 17.73 7.21 7.50
N ILE A 93 17.62 5.89 7.62
CA ILE A 93 16.73 5.26 8.61
C ILE A 93 17.59 4.94 9.82
N PRO A 94 17.26 5.43 11.04
CA PRO A 94 17.97 5.03 12.24
C PRO A 94 18.03 3.49 12.28
N ASN A 95 19.26 2.94 12.23
CA ASN A 95 19.50 1.50 12.20
C ASN A 95 18.51 0.76 13.11
N ASN A 96 17.67 -0.09 12.50
CA ASN A 96 16.76 -1.04 13.15
C ASN A 96 15.50 -0.48 13.84
N ALA A 97 15.07 0.75 13.59
CA ALA A 97 13.88 1.30 14.26
C ALA A 97 12.53 1.00 13.59
N CYS A 98 12.51 0.28 12.46
CA CYS A 98 11.27 -0.11 11.79
C CYS A 98 11.28 -1.59 11.42
N LEU A 99 10.08 -2.18 11.36
CA LEU A 99 9.85 -3.59 11.02
C LEU A 99 10.45 -4.58 12.03
N ASP A 100 10.91 -4.15 13.21
CA ASP A 100 11.48 -5.02 14.25
C ASP A 100 10.39 -5.63 15.15
N ASN A 101 9.19 -5.06 15.16
CA ASN A 101 8.04 -5.58 15.88
C ASN A 101 7.05 -6.36 15.00
N SER A 102 6.37 -7.31 15.64
CA SER A 102 5.29 -8.09 15.06
C SER A 102 3.95 -7.53 15.52
N HIS A 103 3.14 -7.04 14.60
CA HIS A 103 1.80 -6.53 14.88
C HIS A 103 0.70 -7.50 14.49
N TRP A 104 1.02 -8.79 14.42
CA TRP A 104 0.11 -9.79 13.86
C TRP A 104 -1.25 -9.85 14.57
N LEU A 105 -1.24 -9.75 15.90
CA LEU A 105 -2.45 -9.82 16.74
C LEU A 105 -3.36 -8.59 16.56
N ASN A 106 -2.80 -7.45 16.19
CA ASN A 106 -3.51 -6.20 15.93
C ASN A 106 -3.42 -5.75 14.47
N LYS A 107 -3.17 -6.68 13.53
CA LYS A 107 -3.02 -6.35 12.11
C LYS A 107 -4.29 -5.69 11.57
N HIS A 108 -4.11 -4.67 10.74
CA HIS A 108 -5.23 -4.02 10.09
C HIS A 108 -5.95 -5.00 9.14
N TYR A 109 -7.27 -5.11 9.24
CA TYR A 109 -8.05 -6.11 8.51
C TYR A 109 -8.06 -5.89 6.98
N LEU A 110 -7.78 -4.65 6.53
CA LEU A 110 -7.65 -4.30 5.12
C LEU A 110 -6.28 -4.65 4.51
N ASN A 111 -5.30 -5.10 5.31
CA ASN A 111 -4.04 -5.57 4.74
C ASN A 111 -4.30 -6.75 3.80
N PHE A 112 -3.72 -6.68 2.61
CA PHE A 112 -3.70 -7.79 1.68
C PHE A 112 -2.68 -8.83 2.15
N PRO A 113 -3.03 -10.14 2.21
CA PRO A 113 -2.13 -11.15 2.74
C PRO A 113 -0.78 -11.19 2.02
N GLY A 114 0.30 -11.33 2.79
CA GLY A 114 1.67 -11.31 2.30
C GLY A 114 2.69 -11.00 3.38
N PRO A 115 3.97 -10.83 3.01
CA PRO A 115 5.04 -10.53 3.95
C PRO A 115 4.82 -9.23 4.71
N PHE A 116 4.41 -8.16 4.03
CA PHE A 116 4.22 -6.84 4.62
C PHE A 116 2.79 -6.61 5.08
N TYR A 117 2.62 -5.98 6.24
CA TYR A 117 1.33 -5.55 6.74
C TYR A 117 1.53 -4.44 7.77
N THR A 118 0.45 -3.75 8.12
CA THR A 118 0.42 -2.82 9.25
C THR A 118 -0.40 -3.35 10.43
N GLY A 119 -0.01 -2.97 11.64
CA GLY A 119 -0.79 -3.04 12.86
C GLY A 119 -1.79 -1.89 12.99
N GLU A 120 -1.99 -1.45 14.23
CA GLU A 120 -2.62 -0.17 14.54
C GLU A 120 -1.60 0.95 14.27
N SER A 121 -1.95 1.87 13.37
CA SER A 121 -1.12 3.02 12.98
C SER A 121 -1.75 4.32 13.43
N ASP A 122 -0.96 5.40 13.45
CA ASP A 122 -1.48 6.73 13.76
C ASP A 122 -2.31 7.32 12.60
N THR A 123 -2.63 8.62 12.71
CA THR A 123 -3.40 9.36 11.70
C THR A 123 -2.55 10.41 10.97
N CYS A 124 -1.22 10.37 11.13
CA CYS A 124 -0.31 11.34 10.52
C CYS A 124 -0.20 11.15 9.01
N GLY A 125 -0.45 9.94 8.50
CA GLY A 125 -0.73 9.67 7.10
C GLY A 125 0.44 9.99 6.17
N THR A 126 1.55 9.27 6.33
CA THR A 126 2.79 9.49 5.57
C THR A 126 3.10 8.35 4.59
N GLY A 127 2.57 7.15 4.83
CA GLY A 127 2.92 5.96 4.05
C GLY A 127 2.47 6.00 2.59
N ASP A 128 1.44 6.76 2.23
CA ASP A 128 1.00 6.85 0.84
C ASP A 128 1.90 7.71 -0.05
N GLY A 129 2.60 8.67 0.54
CA GLY A 129 3.59 9.49 -0.16
C GLY A 129 4.80 8.66 -0.57
N GLU A 130 5.19 7.70 0.28
CA GLU A 130 6.35 6.83 0.10
C GLU A 130 6.03 5.55 -0.69
N ALA A 131 4.86 4.95 -0.45
CA ALA A 131 4.43 3.68 -1.06
C ALA A 131 3.05 3.79 -1.75
N PRO A 132 2.87 4.72 -2.70
CA PRO A 132 1.56 5.05 -3.28
C PRO A 132 0.87 3.90 -4.02
N ALA A 133 1.64 2.89 -4.44
CA ALA A 133 1.15 1.70 -5.14
C ALA A 133 0.83 0.52 -4.20
N ASN A 134 1.04 0.69 -2.89
CA ASN A 134 1.00 -0.39 -1.89
C ASN A 134 0.23 0.01 -0.63
N VAL A 135 0.21 1.30 -0.27
CA VAL A 135 -0.39 1.82 0.97
C VAL A 135 -1.59 2.73 0.70
N LEU A 136 -2.65 2.52 1.49
CA LEU A 136 -3.85 3.35 1.57
C LEU A 136 -4.24 3.55 3.05
N TYR A 137 -5.26 4.37 3.26
CA TYR A 137 -5.77 4.72 4.58
C TYR A 137 -7.19 4.21 4.79
N ASP A 138 -7.52 3.85 6.02
CA ASP A 138 -8.90 3.56 6.40
C ASP A 138 -9.72 4.87 6.58
N SER A 139 -10.96 4.76 7.03
CA SER A 139 -11.79 5.95 7.29
C SER A 139 -11.31 6.82 8.45
N ASN A 140 -10.40 6.32 9.29
CA ASN A 140 -9.81 7.01 10.43
C ASN A 140 -8.40 7.57 10.13
N ASN A 141 -7.88 7.37 8.91
CA ASN A 141 -6.52 7.68 8.47
C ASN A 141 -5.43 6.70 8.96
N CYS A 142 -5.82 5.51 9.43
CA CYS A 142 -4.88 4.45 9.73
C CYS A 142 -4.41 3.78 8.44
N GLU A 143 -3.10 3.60 8.30
CA GLU A 143 -2.43 3.04 7.13
C GLU A 143 -2.61 1.51 7.05
N TYR A 144 -2.73 0.99 5.83
CA TYR A 144 -2.68 -0.44 5.53
C TYR A 144 -2.05 -0.75 4.17
N VAL A 145 -1.40 -1.92 4.09
CA VAL A 145 -0.81 -2.46 2.87
C VAL A 145 -1.88 -3.15 2.05
N PHE A 146 -2.46 -2.44 1.08
CA PHE A 146 -3.53 -2.98 0.23
C PHE A 146 -3.02 -3.89 -0.89
N ARG A 147 -1.72 -3.85 -1.16
CA ARG A 147 -1.06 -4.65 -2.19
C ARG A 147 0.41 -4.88 -1.86
N GLN A 148 0.86 -6.14 -1.94
CA GLN A 148 2.27 -6.50 -1.76
C GLN A 148 3.14 -5.95 -2.90
N PRO A 149 4.40 -5.57 -2.62
CA PRO A 149 5.27 -5.00 -3.64
C PRO A 149 5.53 -5.99 -4.77
N GLN A 150 5.61 -5.50 -6.01
CA GLN A 150 5.80 -6.33 -7.22
C GLN A 150 7.21 -6.20 -7.83
N ASN A 151 8.02 -5.30 -7.31
CA ASN A 151 9.39 -5.02 -7.78
C ASN A 151 10.17 -4.29 -6.68
N PHE A 152 11.48 -4.13 -6.89
CA PHE A 152 12.37 -3.48 -5.92
C PHE A 152 12.00 -2.01 -5.64
N THR A 153 11.42 -1.30 -6.61
CA THR A 153 10.97 0.08 -6.41
C THR A 153 9.80 0.14 -5.43
N GLU A 154 8.78 -0.69 -5.62
CA GLU A 154 7.64 -0.77 -4.69
C GLU A 154 8.06 -1.27 -3.31
N PHE A 155 8.99 -2.22 -3.26
CA PHE A 155 9.58 -2.71 -2.02
C PHE A 155 10.31 -1.60 -1.25
N LEU A 156 11.15 -0.81 -1.94
CA LEU A 156 11.84 0.31 -1.32
C LEU A 156 10.86 1.40 -0.84
N GLY A 157 9.81 1.67 -1.61
CA GLY A 157 8.72 2.56 -1.16
C GLY A 157 8.08 2.09 0.15
N LEU A 158 7.81 0.79 0.31
CA LEU A 158 7.30 0.25 1.58
C LEU A 158 8.31 0.34 2.73
N LEU A 159 9.61 0.13 2.45
CA LEU A 159 10.64 0.35 3.47
C LEU A 159 10.74 1.82 3.88
N ASN A 160 10.56 2.76 2.95
CA ASN A 160 10.50 4.19 3.24
C ASN A 160 9.29 4.52 4.12
N ALA A 161 8.10 4.03 3.73
CA ALA A 161 6.88 4.19 4.51
C ALA A 161 7.06 3.70 5.96
N ALA A 162 7.60 2.49 6.13
CA ALA A 162 7.90 1.94 7.45
C ALA A 162 8.94 2.75 8.23
N GLY A 163 9.97 3.29 7.55
CA GLY A 163 11.04 4.05 8.19
C GLY A 163 10.66 5.45 8.68
N ILE A 164 9.62 6.06 8.09
CA ILE A 164 9.14 7.39 8.48
C ILE A 164 7.91 7.34 9.39
N GLU A 165 7.27 6.17 9.52
CA GLU A 165 6.12 6.00 10.39
C GLU A 165 6.60 5.97 11.85
N VAL A 166 6.04 6.85 12.67
CA VAL A 166 6.59 7.17 13.99
C VAL A 166 6.16 6.21 15.09
N LEU A 167 5.10 5.43 14.87
CA LEU A 167 4.61 4.45 15.83
C LEU A 167 5.12 3.02 15.60
N ASP A 168 5.99 2.82 14.60
CA ASP A 168 6.45 1.50 14.18
C ASP A 168 5.28 0.52 13.98
N SER A 169 4.34 0.90 13.12
CA SER A 169 3.14 0.11 12.85
C SER A 169 3.31 -0.89 11.72
N TYR A 170 4.44 -0.85 10.99
CA TYR A 170 4.69 -1.76 9.87
C TYR A 170 5.43 -3.01 10.34
N SER A 171 5.04 -4.17 9.81
CA SER A 171 5.73 -5.44 10.00
C SER A 171 6.01 -6.11 8.66
N CYS A 172 7.03 -6.97 8.62
CA CYS A 172 7.41 -7.75 7.44
C CYS A 172 7.50 -9.27 7.69
N ASP A 173 7.03 -9.73 8.86
CA ASP A 173 7.03 -11.14 9.29
C ASP A 173 5.75 -11.89 8.87
N GLY A 174 4.95 -11.35 7.95
CA GLY A 174 3.68 -11.94 7.55
C GLY A 174 3.80 -13.37 6.98
N ASN A 175 4.95 -13.72 6.40
CA ASN A 175 5.24 -15.09 5.93
C ASN A 175 5.27 -16.12 7.07
N ASP A 176 5.54 -15.68 8.30
CA ASP A 176 5.62 -16.56 9.47
C ASP A 176 4.24 -16.79 10.12
N HIS A 177 3.25 -15.96 9.76
CA HIS A 177 1.92 -15.98 10.39
C HIS A 177 0.79 -16.38 9.46
N TRP A 178 0.84 -15.96 8.20
CA TRP A 178 -0.19 -16.32 7.24
C TRP A 178 -0.16 -17.83 6.99
N THR A 179 -1.34 -18.43 7.01
CA THR A 179 -1.56 -19.80 6.53
C THR A 179 -2.49 -19.77 5.35
N VAL A 180 -2.51 -20.83 4.53
CA VAL A 180 -3.49 -20.95 3.45
C VAL A 180 -4.92 -20.85 3.98
N ALA A 181 -5.22 -21.43 5.14
CA ALA A 181 -6.54 -21.35 5.75
C ALA A 181 -6.94 -19.90 6.05
N LEU A 182 -6.03 -19.10 6.62
CA LEU A 182 -6.26 -17.68 6.90
C LEU A 182 -6.39 -16.85 5.62
N CYS A 183 -5.60 -17.15 4.58
CA CYS A 183 -5.72 -16.49 3.28
C CYS A 183 -7.10 -16.74 2.66
N ARG A 184 -7.60 -17.99 2.71
CA ARG A 184 -8.94 -18.35 2.26
C ARG A 184 -10.03 -17.64 3.06
N GLU A 185 -9.87 -17.57 4.38
CA GLU A 185 -10.79 -16.83 5.25
C GLU A 185 -10.85 -15.35 4.89
N TRP A 186 -9.70 -14.72 4.73
CA TRP A 186 -9.60 -13.33 4.29
C TRP A 186 -10.27 -13.12 2.93
N TRP A 187 -10.03 -14.02 1.97
CA TRP A 187 -10.64 -13.96 0.64
C TRP A 187 -12.17 -14.08 0.67
N ARG A 188 -12.72 -14.94 1.54
CA ARG A 188 -14.18 -15.03 1.75
C ARG A 188 -14.77 -13.70 2.25
N GLY A 189 -14.02 -12.92 3.01
CA GLY A 189 -14.39 -11.58 3.47
C GLY A 189 -14.27 -10.47 2.42
N LYS A 190 -13.76 -10.75 1.21
CA LYS A 190 -13.50 -9.75 0.17
C LYS A 190 -14.72 -8.88 -0.17
N SER A 191 -15.92 -9.47 -0.23
CA SER A 191 -17.14 -8.73 -0.56
C SER A 191 -17.47 -7.67 0.48
N GLU A 192 -17.21 -7.94 1.77
CA GLU A 192 -17.35 -6.97 2.85
C GLU A 192 -16.32 -5.84 2.71
N ILE A 193 -15.07 -6.18 2.38
CA ILE A 193 -14.01 -5.19 2.11
C ILE A 193 -14.43 -4.25 0.98
N ILE A 194 -14.90 -4.80 -0.15
CA ILE A 194 -15.41 -4.01 -1.30
C ILE A 194 -16.55 -3.10 -0.85
N GLY A 195 -17.50 -3.60 -0.05
CA GLY A 195 -18.60 -2.81 0.48
C GLY A 195 -18.14 -1.63 1.36
N ARG A 196 -17.12 -1.84 2.21
CA ARG A 196 -16.54 -0.79 3.06
C ARG A 196 -15.79 0.26 2.24
N LEU A 197 -14.99 -0.18 1.26
CA LEU A 197 -14.26 0.70 0.36
C LEU A 197 -15.21 1.62 -0.44
N GLY A 198 -16.39 1.13 -0.81
CA GLY A 198 -17.42 1.94 -1.48
C GLY A 198 -18.11 3.00 -0.60
N SER A 199 -17.76 3.10 0.69
CA SER A 199 -18.38 4.08 1.58
C SER A 199 -17.84 5.51 1.36
N PRO A 200 -18.66 6.56 1.58
CA PRO A 200 -18.21 7.94 1.43
C PRO A 200 -17.01 8.31 2.32
N ALA A 201 -16.83 7.62 3.46
CA ALA A 201 -15.72 7.88 4.37
C ALA A 201 -14.38 7.51 3.74
N PHE A 202 -14.28 6.35 3.08
CA PHE A 202 -13.05 5.94 2.39
C PHE A 202 -12.71 6.84 1.21
N HIS A 203 -13.72 7.25 0.44
CA HIS A 203 -13.54 8.23 -0.65
C HIS A 203 -13.13 9.61 -0.14
N LYS A 204 -13.59 10.03 1.03
CA LYS A 204 -13.15 11.29 1.65
C LYS A 204 -11.67 11.23 2.04
N THR A 205 -11.21 10.10 2.58
CA THR A 205 -9.81 9.94 3.01
C THR A 205 -8.86 9.77 1.82
N ASN A 206 -9.15 8.84 0.90
CA ASN A 206 -8.22 8.45 -0.16
C ASN A 206 -8.53 9.10 -1.53
N GLY A 207 -9.65 9.80 -1.65
CA GLY A 207 -10.10 10.37 -2.92
C GLY A 207 -10.36 9.28 -3.98
N ILE A 208 -9.81 9.50 -5.17
CA ILE A 208 -9.87 8.55 -6.28
C ILE A 208 -9.05 7.28 -6.02
N ARG A 209 -8.10 7.30 -5.08
CA ARG A 209 -7.18 6.17 -4.86
C ARG A 209 -7.85 4.96 -4.22
N THR A 210 -9.01 5.11 -3.59
CA THR A 210 -9.85 3.97 -3.18
C THR A 210 -10.11 3.02 -4.35
N GLN A 211 -10.22 3.56 -5.57
CA GLN A 211 -10.43 2.77 -6.78
C GLN A 211 -9.26 1.82 -7.07
N LEU A 212 -8.02 2.16 -6.68
CA LEU A 212 -6.87 1.28 -6.86
C LEU A 212 -7.06 -0.06 -6.13
N TYR A 213 -7.59 -0.03 -4.90
CA TYR A 213 -7.81 -1.27 -4.17
C TYR A 213 -9.03 -2.02 -4.70
N LEU A 214 -10.10 -1.30 -5.06
CA LEU A 214 -11.27 -1.92 -5.70
C LEU A 214 -10.87 -2.66 -6.99
N ASP A 215 -10.13 -1.99 -7.89
CA ASP A 215 -9.63 -2.56 -9.15
C ASP A 215 -8.70 -3.76 -8.88
N TYR A 216 -7.85 -3.66 -7.86
CA TYR A 216 -6.99 -4.76 -7.46
C TYR A 216 -7.79 -5.99 -7.01
N LEU A 217 -8.79 -5.82 -6.14
CA LEU A 217 -9.63 -6.88 -5.57
C LEU A 217 -10.53 -7.58 -6.60
N VAL A 218 -10.98 -6.86 -7.63
CA VAL A 218 -11.78 -7.43 -8.74
C VAL A 218 -10.92 -7.99 -9.88
N GLY A 219 -9.64 -7.61 -9.92
CA GLY A 219 -8.69 -8.06 -10.93
C GLY A 219 -7.62 -9.00 -10.35
N PRO A 220 -6.35 -8.57 -10.30
CA PRO A 220 -5.21 -9.46 -10.08
C PRO A 220 -5.07 -10.04 -8.66
N ALA A 221 -5.77 -9.48 -7.66
CA ALA A 221 -5.67 -9.91 -6.26
C ALA A 221 -5.91 -11.42 -6.05
N GLU A 222 -6.84 -12.02 -6.81
CA GLU A 222 -7.09 -13.46 -6.72
C GLU A 222 -5.85 -14.27 -7.08
N THR A 223 -5.26 -13.96 -8.23
CA THR A 223 -4.08 -14.66 -8.73
C THR A 223 -2.89 -14.47 -7.78
N ASP A 224 -2.67 -13.26 -7.29
CA ASP A 224 -1.58 -12.97 -6.36
C ASP A 224 -1.76 -13.72 -5.04
N LEU A 225 -2.97 -13.74 -4.48
CA LEU A 225 -3.24 -14.49 -3.25
C LEU A 225 -3.05 -16.00 -3.45
N ARG A 226 -3.44 -16.54 -4.61
CA ARG A 226 -3.21 -17.95 -4.95
C ARG A 226 -1.74 -18.29 -5.09
N ARG A 227 -0.92 -17.40 -5.67
CA ARG A 227 0.54 -17.55 -5.71
C ARG A 227 1.16 -17.50 -4.33
N TYR A 228 0.68 -16.60 -3.48
CA TYR A 228 1.12 -16.54 -2.09
C TYR A 228 0.75 -17.83 -1.32
N CYS A 229 -0.48 -18.34 -1.47
CA CYS A 229 -0.87 -19.63 -0.90
C CYS A 229 0.02 -20.79 -1.40
N TYR A 230 0.39 -20.79 -2.69
CA TYR A 230 1.34 -21.77 -3.22
C TYR A 230 2.69 -21.67 -2.50
N PHE A 231 3.22 -20.46 -2.32
CA PHE A 231 4.45 -20.24 -1.55
C PHE A 231 4.33 -20.76 -0.12
N LEU A 232 3.22 -20.49 0.58
CA LEU A 232 3.01 -20.96 1.95
C LEU A 232 3.02 -22.49 2.06
N GLU A 233 2.53 -23.21 1.04
CA GLU A 233 2.51 -24.68 1.02
C GLU A 233 3.86 -25.30 0.61
N ASN A 234 4.60 -24.64 -0.28
CA ASN A 234 5.76 -25.23 -0.96
C ASN A 234 7.10 -24.62 -0.54
N GLY A 235 7.10 -23.48 0.15
CA GLY A 235 8.30 -22.73 0.55
C GLY A 235 8.99 -21.98 -0.60
N THR A 236 8.43 -22.01 -1.81
CA THR A 236 8.97 -21.34 -3.00
C THR A 236 7.85 -20.66 -3.79
N TYR A 237 8.10 -19.44 -4.25
CA TYR A 237 7.15 -18.70 -5.08
C TYR A 237 7.05 -19.30 -6.50
N PRO A 238 5.85 -19.41 -7.10
CA PRO A 238 5.71 -20.01 -8.43
C PRO A 238 6.31 -19.10 -9.51
N ALA A 239 7.35 -19.58 -10.19
CA ALA A 239 8.11 -18.82 -11.19
C ALA A 239 7.44 -18.76 -12.59
N THR A 240 6.48 -19.65 -12.89
CA THR A 240 5.87 -19.77 -14.23
C THR A 240 4.36 -20.02 -14.19
N GLY A 241 3.69 -19.78 -15.33
CA GLY A 241 2.23 -19.92 -15.47
C GLY A 241 1.70 -21.36 -15.57
N ASP A 242 2.58 -22.36 -15.69
CA ASP A 242 2.20 -23.77 -15.83
C ASP A 242 1.92 -24.45 -14.47
N VAL A 243 2.16 -23.74 -13.37
CA VAL A 243 1.93 -24.23 -12.01
C VAL A 243 0.43 -24.17 -11.68
N ILE A 244 -0.11 -25.28 -11.20
CA ILE A 244 -1.48 -25.32 -10.66
C ILE A 244 -1.49 -24.60 -9.31
N LEU A 245 -2.13 -23.43 -9.27
CA LEU A 245 -2.25 -22.66 -8.04
C LEU A 245 -3.41 -23.16 -7.17
N PRO A 246 -3.27 -23.16 -5.82
CA PRO A 246 -4.34 -23.52 -4.90
C PRO A 246 -5.61 -22.70 -5.14
N SER A 247 -6.79 -23.27 -4.88
CA SER A 247 -8.04 -22.52 -4.84
C SER A 247 -8.16 -21.72 -3.54
N LEU A 248 -8.88 -20.59 -3.63
CA LEU A 248 -9.24 -19.75 -2.49
C LEU A 248 -10.61 -20.12 -1.92
#